data_AF-A0A2E8GNR8-F1
#
_entry.id   AF-A0A2E8GNR8-F1
#
_cell.length_a   1.000
_cell.length_b   1.000
_cell.length_c   1.000
_cell.angle_alpha   90.00
_cell.angle_beta   90.00
_cell.angle_gamma   90.00
#
_symmetry.space_group_name_H-M   'P 1'
#
loop_
_entity.id
_entity.type
_entity.pdbx_description
1 polymer ?
#
loop_
_entity_poly.entity_id
_entity_poly.type
_entity_poly.pdbx_seq_one_letter_code
_entity_poly.pdbx_strand_id
1 'polypeptide(L)'
;MRIQYIFLALLMISLLGGCGMFNLNSQSGESVAFEQGLRAYDTGDYTLATRKFRKIPTDSDLYPQALKVIRKIPYQRGKQAYVQKDYELAVRELEKVNPDSPEYAEAQEMLLRSEYVLLHRRYERSSGKERMEVLGMLVERSVTLKDSELLISSVNDIGEELDASRDPEQTKVLLGMMEQTLASKDPVLMDRVLKHLLTRFEHLNNQAAVRPQMFQMIGSIKLAMM
;
A
#
# COMPACT_ATOMS: atom_id res chain seq x y z
N MET A 1 -56.91 6.51 -67.03
CA MET A 1 -55.44 6.40 -67.27
C MET A 1 -54.64 7.27 -66.29
N ARG A 2 -54.68 6.99 -64.98
CA ARG A 2 -53.84 7.65 -63.95
C ARG A 2 -53.28 6.71 -62.87
N ILE A 3 -53.72 5.44 -62.88
CA ILE A 3 -53.34 4.43 -61.87
C ILE A 3 -52.16 3.56 -62.36
N GLN A 4 -51.92 3.47 -63.67
CA GLN A 4 -50.81 2.69 -64.24
C GLN A 4 -49.43 3.36 -64.12
N TYR A 5 -49.36 4.69 -63.93
CA TYR A 5 -48.08 5.40 -63.77
C TYR A 5 -47.54 5.35 -62.34
N ILE A 6 -48.40 5.13 -61.33
CA ILE A 6 -48.00 5.09 -59.92
C ILE A 6 -47.27 3.77 -59.61
N PHE A 7 -47.70 2.66 -60.19
CA PHE A 7 -47.01 1.37 -60.03
C PHE A 7 -45.66 1.30 -60.77
N LEU A 8 -45.52 2.01 -61.90
CA LEU A 8 -44.29 2.03 -62.68
C LEU A 8 -43.21 2.93 -62.05
N ALA A 9 -43.59 3.94 -61.27
CA ALA A 9 -42.67 4.77 -60.49
C ALA A 9 -42.15 4.07 -59.23
N LEU A 10 -42.96 3.20 -58.60
CA LEU A 10 -42.57 2.44 -57.40
C LEU A 10 -41.64 1.24 -57.70
N LEU A 11 -41.67 0.70 -58.92
CA LEU A 11 -40.85 -0.45 -59.33
C LEU A 11 -39.45 -0.04 -59.82
N MET A 12 -39.25 1.24 -60.17
CA MET A 12 -37.95 1.78 -60.61
C MET A 12 -37.04 2.27 -59.46
N ILE A 13 -37.55 2.31 -58.22
CA ILE A 13 -36.74 2.67 -57.03
C ILE A 13 -36.06 1.43 -56.42
N SER A 14 -36.52 0.23 -56.72
CA SER A 14 -35.95 -1.03 -56.19
C SER A 14 -34.83 -1.65 -57.05
N LEU A 15 -34.41 -1.02 -58.15
CA LEU A 15 -33.46 -1.59 -59.12
C LEU A 15 -32.17 -0.77 -59.32
N LEU A 16 -31.94 0.27 -58.51
CA LEU A 16 -30.61 0.89 -58.34
C LEU A 16 -29.95 0.37 -57.06
N GLY A 17 -29.72 -0.94 -57.04
CA GLY A 17 -28.68 -1.52 -56.20
C GLY A 17 -27.31 -1.12 -56.77
N GLY A 18 -26.46 -0.53 -55.94
CA GLY A 18 -25.12 -0.12 -56.37
C GLY A 18 -24.27 0.46 -55.24
N CYS A 19 -23.90 -0.39 -54.28
CA CYS A 19 -22.67 -0.28 -53.48
C CYS A 19 -22.46 0.98 -52.63
N GLY A 20 -23.46 1.36 -51.84
CA GLY A 20 -23.19 2.04 -50.57
C GLY A 20 -22.83 0.98 -49.54
N MET A 21 -21.55 0.64 -49.42
CA MET A 21 -21.03 -0.14 -48.30
C MET A 21 -21.37 0.66 -47.04
N PHE A 22 -22.51 0.34 -46.40
CA PHE A 22 -22.84 0.82 -45.07
C PHE A 22 -21.71 0.32 -44.18
N ASN A 23 -20.72 1.17 -43.95
CA ASN A 23 -19.78 1.03 -42.86
C ASN A 23 -20.56 1.34 -41.58
N LEU A 24 -21.48 0.43 -41.23
CA LEU A 24 -21.85 0.25 -39.84
C LEU A 24 -20.53 -0.07 -39.17
N ASN A 25 -20.02 0.87 -38.37
CA ASN A 25 -19.00 0.60 -37.36
C ASN A 25 -19.51 -0.55 -36.48
N SER A 26 -19.43 -1.79 -36.96
CA SER A 26 -19.39 -2.94 -36.08
C SER A 26 -18.05 -2.79 -35.38
N GLN A 27 -18.05 -2.09 -34.25
CA GLN A 27 -16.91 -2.13 -33.34
C GLN A 27 -16.52 -3.62 -33.24
N SER A 28 -15.27 -3.93 -33.60
CA SER A 28 -14.78 -5.29 -33.46
C SER A 28 -15.03 -5.74 -32.01
N GLY A 29 -15.25 -7.03 -31.77
CA GLY A 29 -15.45 -7.53 -30.40
C GLY A 29 -14.33 -7.09 -29.44
N GLU A 30 -13.14 -6.86 -29.99
CA GLU A 30 -11.97 -6.29 -29.32
C GLU A 30 -12.13 -4.82 -28.93
N SER A 31 -12.61 -3.97 -29.85
CA SER A 31 -12.91 -2.55 -29.57
C SER A 31 -13.98 -2.41 -28.49
N VAL A 32 -15.04 -3.22 -28.55
CA VAL A 32 -16.07 -3.28 -27.51
C VAL A 32 -15.47 -3.70 -26.16
N ALA A 33 -14.63 -4.74 -26.15
CA ALA A 33 -13.97 -5.20 -24.93
C ALA A 33 -13.05 -4.12 -24.34
N PHE A 34 -12.30 -3.41 -25.18
CA PHE A 34 -11.42 -2.32 -24.76
C PHE A 34 -12.20 -1.17 -24.13
N GLU A 35 -13.27 -0.68 -24.78
CA GLU A 35 -14.12 0.39 -24.25
C GLU A 35 -14.79 -0.01 -22.93
N GLN A 36 -15.30 -1.24 -22.85
CA GLN A 36 -15.88 -1.76 -21.60
C GLN A 36 -14.82 -1.87 -20.50
N GLY A 37 -13.58 -2.23 -20.85
CA GLY A 37 -12.45 -2.26 -19.93
C GLY A 37 -12.12 -0.87 -19.38
N LEU A 38 -12.07 0.15 -20.24
CA LEU A 38 -11.84 1.53 -19.84
C LEU A 38 -12.96 2.04 -18.92
N ARG A 39 -14.23 1.85 -19.29
CA ARG A 39 -15.36 2.26 -18.45
C ARG A 39 -15.34 1.59 -17.08
N ALA A 40 -15.00 0.30 -17.02
CA ALA A 40 -14.88 -0.41 -15.75
C ALA A 40 -13.69 0.10 -14.92
N TYR A 41 -12.57 0.42 -15.56
CA TYR A 41 -11.41 1.01 -14.90
C TYR A 41 -11.75 2.39 -14.30
N ASP A 42 -12.41 3.25 -15.07
CA ASP A 42 -12.77 4.61 -14.66
C ASP A 42 -13.82 4.63 -13.53
N THR A 43 -14.66 3.59 -13.46
CA THR A 43 -15.67 3.41 -12.39
C THR A 43 -15.14 2.65 -11.18
N GLY A 44 -13.86 2.23 -11.19
CA GLY A 44 -13.23 1.51 -10.09
C GLY A 44 -13.55 0.00 -10.01
N ASP A 45 -14.27 -0.56 -10.99
CA ASP A 45 -14.45 -2.02 -11.09
C ASP A 45 -13.23 -2.66 -11.78
N TYR A 46 -12.13 -2.71 -11.04
CA TYR A 46 -10.86 -3.22 -11.55
C TYR A 46 -10.88 -4.72 -11.89
N THR A 47 -11.78 -5.48 -11.27
CA THR A 47 -11.97 -6.90 -11.58
C THR A 47 -12.60 -7.06 -12.95
N LEU A 48 -13.67 -6.30 -13.23
CA LEU A 48 -14.30 -6.27 -14.54
C LEU A 48 -13.36 -5.70 -15.60
N ALA A 49 -12.66 -4.61 -15.30
CA ALA A 49 -11.69 -4.00 -16.20
C ALA A 49 -10.63 -5.00 -16.66
N THR A 50 -9.98 -5.68 -15.72
CA THR A 50 -8.98 -6.73 -16.01
C THR A 50 -9.57 -7.83 -16.88
N ARG A 51 -10.79 -8.30 -16.56
CA ARG A 51 -11.48 -9.35 -17.33
C ARG A 51 -11.76 -8.91 -18.76
N LYS A 52 -12.15 -7.65 -18.98
CA LYS A 52 -12.45 -7.11 -20.31
C LYS A 52 -11.17 -6.91 -21.13
N PHE A 53 -10.13 -6.32 -20.55
CA PHE A 53 -8.85 -6.14 -21.23
C PHE A 53 -8.19 -7.47 -21.62
N ARG A 54 -8.29 -8.52 -20.79
CA ARG A 54 -7.76 -9.86 -21.11
C ARG A 54 -8.48 -10.58 -22.26
N LYS A 55 -9.62 -10.06 -22.75
CA LYS A 55 -10.30 -10.61 -23.93
C LYS A 55 -9.71 -10.11 -25.25
N ILE A 56 -8.85 -9.10 -25.20
CA ILE A 56 -8.21 -8.54 -26.38
C ILE A 56 -7.08 -9.49 -26.81
N PRO A 57 -7.11 -10.04 -28.03
CA PRO A 57 -6.08 -10.93 -28.55
C PRO A 57 -4.69 -10.29 -28.55
N THR A 58 -3.63 -11.08 -28.38
CA THR A 58 -2.26 -10.56 -28.27
C THR A 58 -1.71 -9.96 -29.56
N ASP A 59 -2.29 -10.33 -30.71
CA ASP A 59 -2.01 -9.82 -32.05
C ASP A 59 -2.83 -8.56 -32.41
N SER A 60 -3.74 -8.12 -31.53
CA SER A 60 -4.51 -6.89 -31.69
C SER A 60 -3.67 -5.64 -31.40
N ASP A 61 -3.85 -4.58 -32.19
CA ASP A 61 -3.24 -3.26 -31.96
C ASP A 61 -3.69 -2.62 -30.63
N LEU A 62 -4.80 -3.08 -30.05
CA LEU A 62 -5.30 -2.62 -28.75
C LEU A 62 -4.62 -3.33 -27.58
N TYR A 63 -3.94 -4.46 -27.81
CA TYR A 63 -3.35 -5.26 -26.74
C TYR A 63 -2.26 -4.52 -25.94
N PRO A 64 -1.31 -3.80 -26.56
CA PRO A 64 -0.33 -3.01 -25.81
C PRO A 64 -0.98 -1.94 -24.93
N GLN A 65 -2.07 -1.33 -25.41
CA GLN A 65 -2.81 -0.31 -24.66
C GLN A 65 -3.55 -0.92 -23.46
N ALA A 66 -4.20 -2.07 -23.68
CA ALA A 66 -4.87 -2.82 -22.64
C ALA A 66 -3.89 -3.26 -21.54
N LEU A 67 -2.70 -3.75 -21.93
CA LEU A 67 -1.65 -4.15 -21.01
C LEU A 67 -1.13 -2.95 -20.17
N LYS A 68 -1.00 -1.77 -20.78
CA LYS A 68 -0.62 -0.55 -20.08
C LYS A 68 -1.61 -0.19 -18.98
N VAL A 69 -2.92 -0.34 -19.23
CA VAL A 69 -3.95 -0.10 -18.21
C VAL A 69 -3.95 -1.18 -17.14
N ILE A 70 -3.86 -2.47 -17.52
CA ILE A 70 -3.77 -3.60 -16.58
C ILE A 70 -2.63 -3.39 -15.58
N ARG A 71 -1.46 -2.91 -16.04
CA ARG A 71 -0.30 -2.66 -15.17
C ARG A 71 -0.54 -1.58 -14.11
N LYS A 72 -1.51 -0.68 -14.31
CA LYS A 72 -1.88 0.37 -13.33
C LYS A 72 -2.90 -0.10 -12.30
N ILE A 73 -3.62 -1.18 -12.59
CA ILE A 73 -4.70 -1.68 -11.74
C ILE A 73 -4.25 -2.00 -10.30
N PRO A 74 -3.11 -2.67 -10.06
CA PRO A 74 -2.69 -2.98 -8.69
C PRO A 74 -2.56 -1.74 -7.80
N TYR A 75 -1.95 -0.66 -8.31
CA TYR A 75 -1.84 0.58 -7.57
C TYR A 75 -3.21 1.19 -7.27
N GLN A 76 -4.10 1.28 -8.26
CA GLN A 76 -5.41 1.88 -8.07
C GLN A 76 -6.27 1.10 -7.07
N ARG A 77 -6.27 -0.24 -7.19
CA ARG A 77 -6.99 -1.13 -6.28
C ARG A 77 -6.40 -1.10 -4.87
N GLY A 78 -5.07 -1.12 -4.76
CA GLY A 78 -4.36 -1.02 -3.49
C GLY A 78 -4.62 0.31 -2.77
N LYS A 79 -4.56 1.43 -3.50
CA LYS A 79 -4.90 2.77 -3.00
C LYS A 79 -6.34 2.87 -2.53
N GLN A 80 -7.29 2.32 -3.30
CA GLN A 80 -8.70 2.27 -2.88
C GLN A 80 -8.86 1.47 -1.58
N ALA A 81 -8.25 0.28 -1.49
CA ALA A 81 -8.31 -0.56 -0.30
C ALA A 81 -7.67 0.14 0.92
N TYR A 82 -6.53 0.82 0.72
CA TYR A 82 -5.87 1.62 1.76
C TYR A 82 -6.78 2.72 2.31
N VAL A 83 -7.42 3.50 1.43
CA VAL A 83 -8.38 4.55 1.83
C VAL A 83 -9.57 3.97 2.58
N GLN A 84 -10.05 2.78 2.17
CA GLN A 84 -11.13 2.06 2.84
C GLN A 84 -10.70 1.33 4.12
N LYS A 85 -9.40 1.37 4.47
CA LYS A 85 -8.79 0.68 5.61
C LYS A 85 -8.88 -0.85 5.55
N ASP A 86 -9.08 -1.41 4.35
CA ASP A 86 -8.88 -2.84 4.08
C ASP A 86 -7.38 -3.07 3.81
N TYR A 87 -6.61 -3.06 4.89
CA TYR A 87 -5.15 -3.12 4.82
C TYR A 87 -4.66 -4.46 4.29
N GLU A 88 -5.40 -5.56 4.53
CA GLU A 88 -5.09 -6.88 3.99
C GLU A 88 -5.21 -6.90 2.45
N LEU A 89 -6.23 -6.27 1.88
CA LEU A 89 -6.31 -6.10 0.43
C LEU A 89 -5.28 -5.08 -0.08
N ALA A 90 -5.04 -3.99 0.64
CA ALA A 90 -4.06 -2.98 0.26
C ALA A 90 -2.66 -3.60 0.08
N VAL A 91 -2.17 -4.34 1.08
CA VAL A 91 -0.88 -5.05 1.01
C VAL A 91 -0.81 -5.93 -0.24
N ARG A 92 -1.78 -6.84 -0.41
CA ARG A 92 -1.79 -7.80 -1.52
C ARG A 92 -1.77 -7.14 -2.90
N GLU A 93 -2.35 -5.96 -3.06
CA GLU A 93 -2.38 -5.27 -4.37
C GLU A 93 -1.18 -4.34 -4.55
N LEU A 94 -0.75 -3.63 -3.51
CA LEU A 94 0.40 -2.73 -3.57
C LEU A 94 1.72 -3.47 -3.79
N GLU A 95 1.87 -4.69 -3.26
CA GLU A 95 3.03 -5.57 -3.54
C GLU A 95 3.20 -5.90 -5.04
N LYS A 96 2.11 -5.84 -5.83
CA LYS A 96 2.14 -6.16 -7.26
C LYS A 96 2.47 -4.94 -8.14
N VAL A 97 2.66 -3.76 -7.56
CA VAL A 97 2.95 -2.54 -8.33
C VAL A 97 4.36 -2.66 -8.94
N ASN A 98 4.46 -2.37 -10.23
CA ASN A 98 5.73 -2.45 -10.95
C ASN A 98 6.73 -1.41 -10.41
N PRO A 99 7.98 -1.79 -10.08
CA PRO A 99 9.06 -0.87 -9.72
C PRO A 99 9.28 0.30 -10.70
N ASP A 100 9.03 0.09 -11.99
CA ASP A 100 9.19 1.12 -13.02
C ASP A 100 7.99 2.09 -13.11
N SER A 101 6.93 1.86 -12.33
CA SER A 101 5.73 2.73 -12.33
C SER A 101 6.04 4.07 -11.66
N PRO A 102 5.57 5.21 -12.18
CA PRO A 102 5.75 6.50 -11.52
C PRO A 102 5.10 6.55 -10.12
N GLU A 103 4.08 5.72 -9.87
CA GLU A 103 3.40 5.59 -8.58
C GLU A 103 4.08 4.62 -7.61
N TYR A 104 5.19 3.98 -7.98
CA TYR A 104 5.82 2.93 -7.16
C TYR A 104 6.24 3.43 -5.78
N ALA A 105 6.83 4.63 -5.68
CA ALA A 105 7.25 5.18 -4.40
C ALA A 105 6.06 5.40 -3.45
N GLU A 106 4.95 5.99 -3.95
CA GLU A 106 3.71 6.16 -3.20
C GLU A 106 3.11 4.80 -2.80
N ALA A 107 3.14 3.81 -3.71
CA ALA A 107 2.66 2.46 -3.43
C ALA A 107 3.45 1.78 -2.30
N GLN A 108 4.78 1.91 -2.29
CA GLN A 108 5.63 1.36 -1.25
C GLN A 108 5.39 2.03 0.10
N GLU A 109 5.15 3.34 0.14
CA GLU A 109 4.79 4.02 1.39
C GLU A 109 3.44 3.52 1.93
N MET A 110 2.40 3.44 1.08
CA MET A 110 1.10 2.91 1.48
C MET A 110 1.18 1.44 1.93
N LEU A 111 2.03 0.65 1.28
CA LEU A 111 2.29 -0.75 1.63
C LEU A 111 2.88 -0.82 3.05
N LEU A 112 3.97 -0.10 3.31
CA LEU A 112 4.62 -0.06 4.62
C LEU A 112 3.67 0.40 5.73
N ARG A 113 2.85 1.43 5.48
CA ARG A 113 1.82 1.89 6.44
C ARG A 113 0.75 0.83 6.69
N SER A 114 0.32 0.13 5.65
CA SER A 114 -0.65 -0.97 5.77
C SER A 114 -0.08 -2.13 6.60
N GLU A 115 1.16 -2.54 6.31
CA GLU A 115 1.88 -3.56 7.07
C GLU A 115 2.01 -3.16 8.54
N TYR A 116 2.38 -1.91 8.83
CA TYR A 116 2.48 -1.41 10.20
C TYR A 116 1.18 -1.61 10.97
N VAL A 117 0.03 -1.23 10.39
CA VAL A 117 -1.28 -1.39 11.04
C VAL A 117 -1.59 -2.87 11.31
N LEU A 118 -1.30 -3.76 10.36
CA LEU A 118 -1.52 -5.19 10.53
C LEU A 118 -0.59 -5.80 11.59
N LEU A 119 0.68 -5.38 11.62
CA LEU A 119 1.65 -5.76 12.64
C LEU A 119 1.21 -5.28 14.03
N HIS A 120 0.65 -4.07 14.14
CA HIS A 120 0.21 -3.53 15.42
C HIS A 120 -0.96 -4.35 15.98
N ARG A 121 -1.95 -4.69 15.15
CA ARG A 121 -3.05 -5.59 15.52
C ARG A 121 -2.54 -6.97 15.95
N ARG A 122 -1.46 -7.46 15.35
CA ARG A 122 -0.83 -8.74 15.73
C ARG A 122 -0.10 -8.60 17.06
N TYR A 123 0.65 -7.52 17.25
CA TYR A 123 1.37 -7.22 18.49
C TYR A 123 0.41 -7.25 19.69
N GLU A 124 -0.70 -6.53 19.61
CA GLU A 124 -1.75 -6.48 20.65
C GLU A 124 -2.30 -7.86 21.06
N ARG A 125 -2.27 -8.85 20.15
CA ARG A 125 -2.79 -10.21 20.38
C ARG A 125 -1.72 -11.24 20.67
N SER A 126 -0.46 -10.89 20.44
CA SER A 126 0.70 -11.76 20.62
C SER A 126 1.17 -11.78 22.08
N SER A 127 1.94 -12.80 22.45
CA SER A 127 2.56 -12.90 23.78
C SER A 127 3.94 -13.54 23.71
N GLY A 128 4.73 -13.39 24.80
CA GLY A 128 6.04 -14.00 24.93
C GLY A 128 7.00 -13.67 23.79
N LYS A 129 7.64 -14.69 23.22
CA LYS A 129 8.64 -14.52 22.16
C LYS A 129 8.07 -13.90 20.88
N GLU A 130 6.87 -14.31 20.47
CA GLU A 130 6.22 -13.76 19.27
C GLU A 130 6.00 -12.26 19.43
N ARG A 131 5.57 -11.82 20.62
CA ARG A 131 5.32 -10.41 20.90
C ARG A 131 6.57 -9.55 20.73
N MET A 132 7.71 -10.04 21.21
CA MET A 132 9.00 -9.39 21.03
C MET A 132 9.42 -9.32 19.56
N GLU A 133 9.20 -10.40 18.79
CA GLU A 133 9.51 -10.44 17.36
C GLU A 133 8.63 -9.44 16.57
N VAL A 134 7.34 -9.39 16.86
CA VAL A 134 6.41 -8.47 16.20
C VAL A 134 6.70 -7.02 16.58
N LEU A 135 7.05 -6.74 17.85
CA LEU A 135 7.48 -5.40 18.25
C LEU A 135 8.73 -4.94 17.49
N GLY A 136 9.70 -5.83 17.29
CA GLY A 136 10.87 -5.53 16.45
C GLY A 136 10.50 -5.13 15.03
N MET A 137 9.57 -5.86 14.40
CA MET A 137 9.06 -5.53 13.07
C MET A 137 8.33 -4.18 13.05
N LEU A 138 7.53 -3.86 14.08
CA LEU A 138 6.87 -2.55 14.21
C LEU A 138 7.87 -1.41 14.25
N VAL A 139 8.92 -1.55 15.07
CA VAL A 139 9.98 -0.56 15.21
C VAL A 139 10.70 -0.36 13.87
N GLU A 140 11.08 -1.43 13.18
CA GLU A 140 11.72 -1.36 11.87
C GLU A 140 10.85 -0.60 10.85
N ARG A 141 9.53 -0.88 10.82
CA ARG A 141 8.59 -0.20 9.93
C ARG A 141 8.44 1.27 10.28
N SER A 142 8.32 1.62 11.56
CA SER A 142 8.24 3.02 12.02
C SER A 142 9.48 3.83 11.64
N VAL A 143 10.67 3.25 11.82
CA VAL A 143 11.95 3.87 11.45
C VAL A 143 12.07 4.06 9.93
N THR A 144 11.64 3.07 9.16
CA THR A 144 11.64 3.14 7.68
C THR A 144 10.71 4.23 7.17
N LEU A 145 9.52 4.36 7.75
CA LEU A 145 8.54 5.39 7.40
C LEU A 145 8.96 6.80 7.82
N LYS A 146 9.87 6.93 8.81
CA LYS A 146 10.30 8.21 9.39
C LYS A 146 9.12 9.07 9.86
N ASP A 147 8.04 8.41 10.28
CA ASP A 147 6.82 9.03 10.75
C ASP A 147 6.92 9.20 12.26
N SER A 148 6.98 10.46 12.73
CA SER A 148 7.16 10.77 14.15
C SER A 148 6.03 10.20 15.02
N GLU A 149 4.79 10.13 14.54
CA GLU A 149 3.69 9.57 15.33
C GLU A 149 3.86 8.06 15.53
N LEU A 150 4.24 7.35 14.46
CA LEU A 150 4.49 5.90 14.54
C LEU A 150 5.73 5.59 15.40
N LEU A 151 6.78 6.41 15.30
CA LEU A 151 7.97 6.27 16.14
C LEU A 151 7.64 6.50 17.62
N ILE A 152 6.84 7.52 17.95
CA ILE A 152 6.39 7.76 19.32
C ILE A 152 5.54 6.60 19.83
N SER A 153 4.63 6.06 19.01
CA SER A 153 3.83 4.89 19.36
C SER A 153 4.74 3.70 19.69
N SER A 154 5.69 3.38 18.81
CA SER A 154 6.63 2.27 19.03
C SER A 154 7.54 2.48 20.24
N VAL A 155 7.97 3.71 20.55
CA VAL A 155 8.71 4.01 21.78
C VAL A 155 7.86 3.77 23.04
N ASN A 156 6.56 4.06 22.98
CA ASN A 156 5.65 3.76 24.10
C ASN A 156 5.46 2.25 24.27
N ASP A 157 5.26 1.51 23.18
CA ASP A 157 5.16 0.04 23.22
C ASP A 157 6.43 -0.60 23.81
N ILE A 158 7.61 -0.13 23.38
CA ILE A 158 8.89 -0.55 23.97
C ILE A 158 8.96 -0.21 25.46
N GLY A 159 8.52 0.99 25.85
CA GLY A 159 8.48 1.42 27.25
C GLY A 159 7.61 0.53 28.12
N GLU A 160 6.43 0.14 27.63
CA GLU A 160 5.53 -0.78 28.31
C GLU A 160 6.15 -2.18 28.47
N GLU A 161 6.81 -2.71 27.43
CA GLU A 161 7.54 -3.97 27.54
C GLU A 161 8.73 -3.89 28.51
N LEU A 162 9.45 -2.75 28.54
CA LEU A 162 10.53 -2.50 29.51
C LEU A 162 9.98 -2.46 30.95
N ASP A 163 8.77 -1.94 31.13
CA ASP A 163 8.10 -1.90 32.43
C ASP A 163 7.69 -3.30 32.92
N ALA A 164 7.30 -4.18 31.99
CA ALA A 164 6.94 -5.56 32.28
C ALA A 164 8.16 -6.50 32.41
N SER A 165 9.26 -6.20 31.71
CA SER A 165 10.43 -7.07 31.64
C SER A 165 11.15 -7.22 32.98
N ARG A 166 11.55 -8.46 33.28
CA ARG A 166 12.45 -8.83 34.38
C ARG A 166 13.70 -9.56 33.89
N ASP A 167 13.75 -9.89 32.61
CA ASP A 167 14.82 -10.65 31.98
C ASP A 167 15.88 -9.69 31.40
N PRO A 168 17.15 -9.80 31.78
CA PRO A 168 18.20 -8.93 31.25
C PRO A 168 18.40 -9.03 29.73
N GLU A 169 18.21 -10.21 29.13
CA GLU A 169 18.36 -10.38 27.68
C GLU A 169 17.21 -9.72 26.92
N GLN A 170 15.96 -9.92 27.35
CA GLN A 170 14.81 -9.19 26.81
C GLN A 170 14.98 -7.67 26.99
N THR A 171 15.45 -7.22 28.15
CA THR A 171 15.70 -5.80 28.43
C THR A 171 16.73 -5.21 27.47
N LYS A 172 17.82 -5.93 27.20
CA LYS A 172 18.84 -5.53 26.23
C LYS A 172 18.28 -5.37 24.82
N VAL A 173 17.45 -6.33 24.38
CA VAL A 173 16.78 -6.28 23.08
C VAL A 173 15.87 -5.04 22.99
N LEU A 174 15.09 -4.77 24.03
CA LEU A 174 14.20 -3.60 24.09
C LEU A 174 14.97 -2.26 24.04
N LEU A 175 16.08 -2.15 24.78
CA LEU A 175 16.94 -0.97 24.70
C LEU A 175 17.53 -0.80 23.30
N GLY A 176 17.93 -1.88 22.64
CA GLY A 176 18.39 -1.86 21.25
C GLY A 176 17.30 -1.42 20.26
N MET A 177 16.04 -1.81 20.48
CA MET A 177 14.91 -1.30 19.68
C MET A 177 14.71 0.20 19.93
N MET A 178 14.77 0.64 21.19
CA MET A 178 14.63 2.05 21.56
C MET A 178 15.73 2.92 20.94
N GLU A 179 16.96 2.42 20.93
CA GLU A 179 18.11 3.08 20.30
C GLU A 179 17.92 3.28 18.79
N GLN A 180 17.34 2.31 18.07
CA GLN A 180 17.04 2.45 16.64
C GLN A 180 16.12 3.63 16.34
N THR A 181 15.15 3.91 17.23
CA THR A 181 14.22 5.04 17.05
C THR A 181 14.91 6.41 17.11
N LEU A 182 16.04 6.51 17.83
CA LEU A 182 16.82 7.74 17.99
C LEU A 182 17.54 8.17 16.71
N ALA A 183 17.63 7.32 15.68
CA ALA A 183 18.20 7.67 14.39
C ALA A 183 17.46 8.83 13.70
N SER A 184 16.18 9.05 14.03
CA SER A 184 15.37 10.16 13.54
C SER A 184 15.87 11.53 14.02
N LYS A 185 16.58 11.57 15.15
CA LYS A 185 17.01 12.78 15.86
C LYS A 185 15.88 13.76 16.23
N ASP A 186 14.64 13.28 16.30
CA ASP A 186 13.48 14.09 16.69
C ASP A 186 13.57 14.42 18.20
N PRO A 187 13.62 15.71 18.60
CA PRO A 187 13.71 16.10 20.01
C PRO A 187 12.56 15.60 20.88
N VAL A 188 11.34 15.50 20.35
CA VAL A 188 10.17 15.00 21.08
C VAL A 188 10.32 13.51 21.36
N LEU A 189 10.84 12.77 20.39
CA LEU A 189 11.12 11.34 20.53
C LEU A 189 12.27 11.11 21.51
N MET A 190 13.33 11.91 21.43
CA MET A 190 14.46 11.87 22.36
C MET A 190 14.02 12.09 23.80
N ASP A 191 13.18 13.10 24.05
CA ASP A 191 12.60 13.35 25.38
C ASP A 191 11.75 12.16 25.86
N ARG A 192 10.95 11.58 24.97
CA ARG A 192 10.13 10.39 25.27
C ARG A 192 10.98 9.19 25.67
N VAL A 193 12.04 8.92 24.92
CA VAL A 193 12.99 7.84 25.21
C VAL A 193 13.68 8.10 26.54
N LEU A 194 14.18 9.32 26.76
CA LEU A 194 14.82 9.70 28.02
C LEU A 194 13.88 9.50 29.21
N LYS A 195 12.61 9.87 29.09
CA LYS A 195 11.60 9.68 30.14
C LYS A 195 11.44 8.22 30.53
N HIS A 196 11.35 7.30 29.56
CA HIS A 196 11.26 5.86 29.83
C HIS A 196 12.52 5.33 30.52
N LEU A 197 13.71 5.71 30.02
CA LEU A 197 14.99 5.32 30.64
C LEU A 197 15.11 5.81 32.08
N LEU A 198 14.70 7.05 32.37
CA LEU A 198 14.75 7.63 33.70
C LEU A 198 13.72 7.01 34.65
N THR A 199 12.53 6.68 34.17
CA THR A 199 11.48 6.01 34.95
C THR A 199 11.94 4.66 35.48
N ARG A 200 12.77 3.95 34.70
CA ARG A 200 13.32 2.63 35.04
C ARG A 200 14.77 2.67 35.52
N PHE A 201 15.33 3.86 35.78
CA PHE A 201 16.77 4.04 35.97
C PHE A 201 17.35 3.13 37.05
N GLU A 202 16.72 3.05 38.22
CA GLU A 202 17.22 2.20 39.32
C GLU A 202 17.30 0.73 38.91
N HIS A 203 16.25 0.22 38.26
CA HIS A 203 16.19 -1.16 37.81
C HIS A 203 17.26 -1.47 36.76
N LEU A 204 17.35 -0.63 35.73
CA LEU A 204 18.34 -0.77 34.64
C LEU A 204 19.77 -0.60 35.16
N ASN A 205 20.00 0.34 36.08
CA ASN A 205 21.29 0.54 36.72
C ASN A 205 21.72 -0.69 37.54
N ASN A 206 20.78 -1.39 38.18
CA ASN A 206 21.11 -2.59 38.95
C ASN A 206 21.39 -3.83 38.07
N GLN A 207 21.10 -3.77 36.76
CA GLN A 207 21.42 -4.83 35.80
C GLN A 207 22.76 -4.57 35.08
N ALA A 208 23.80 -5.29 35.47
CA ALA A 208 25.15 -5.12 34.89
C ALA A 208 25.20 -5.31 33.36
N ALA A 209 24.34 -6.17 32.81
CA ALA A 209 24.30 -6.48 31.37
C ALA A 209 23.84 -5.31 30.49
N VAL A 210 22.96 -4.44 31.00
CA VAL A 210 22.35 -3.33 30.23
C VAL A 210 22.77 -1.95 30.71
N ARG A 211 23.32 -1.84 31.92
CA ARG A 211 23.79 -0.58 32.52
C ARG A 211 24.65 0.27 31.57
N PRO A 212 25.67 -0.27 30.86
CA PRO A 212 26.48 0.54 29.94
C PRO A 212 25.66 1.16 28.80
N GLN A 213 24.78 0.37 28.18
CA GLN A 213 23.93 0.83 27.08
C GLN A 213 22.96 1.92 27.54
N MET A 214 22.32 1.72 28.69
CA MET A 214 21.43 2.74 29.28
C MET A 214 22.17 4.07 29.48
N PHE A 215 23.36 4.08 30.10
CA PHE A 215 24.11 5.32 30.30
C PHE A 215 24.55 5.97 29.00
N GLN A 216 24.97 5.17 28.00
CA GLN A 216 25.32 5.69 26.67
C GLN A 216 24.13 6.37 25.99
N MET A 217 22.94 5.76 26.05
CA MET A 217 21.71 6.34 25.49
C MET A 217 21.35 7.65 26.20
N ILE A 218 21.31 7.67 27.54
CA ILE A 218 21.01 8.87 28.33
C ILE A 218 22.01 9.99 28.00
N GLY A 219 23.31 9.68 27.95
CA GLY A 219 24.35 10.65 27.64
C GLY A 219 24.21 11.22 26.23
N SER A 220 23.99 10.35 25.23
CA SER A 220 23.83 10.75 23.84
C SER A 220 22.61 11.64 23.63
N ILE A 221 21.47 11.29 24.25
CA ILE A 221 20.25 12.11 24.20
C ILE A 221 20.50 13.48 24.83
N LYS A 222 21.07 13.53 26.04
CA LYS A 222 21.35 14.81 26.71
C LYS A 222 22.27 15.71 25.90
N LEU A 223 23.33 15.16 25.31
CA LEU A 223 24.25 15.93 24.46
C LEU A 223 23.57 16.44 23.18
N ALA A 224 22.64 15.68 22.60
CA ALA A 224 21.93 16.08 21.38
C ALA A 224 20.82 17.12 21.64
N MET A 225 20.31 17.21 22.86
CA MET A 225 19.27 18.17 23.27
C MET A 225 19.82 19.49 23.85
N MET A 226 21.15 19.58 24.05
CA MET A 226 21.85 20.81 24.46
C MET A 226 22.10 21.74 23.27
#